data_AF-A0A2N2VZV6-F1
#
_entry.id   AF-A0A2N2VZV6-F1
#
_cell.length_a   1.000
_cell.length_b   1.000
_cell.length_c   1.000
_cell.angle_alpha   90.00
_cell.angle_beta   90.00
_cell.angle_gamma   90.00
#
_symmetry.space_group_name_H-M   'P 1'
#
loop_
_entity.id
_entity.type
_entity.pdbx_description
1 polymer ?
#
loop_
_entity_poly.entity_id
_entity_poly.type
_entity_poly.pdbx_seq_one_letter_code
_entity_poly.pdbx_strand_id
1 'polypeptide(L)'
;MLKPIYTEPENCQDCYKCIRECPVKAIMVEGNKASIIEERCIYCGHCTQVCPTGAKKVRDGLTRAKFTLSRHPGKVYMSLAPSYVSEFGDIPTSSLIAAIKRLGFTGVSETALGAEVVSAKTEQYIGESSGKIHISSACPVIVDYIRKYVPSLVDNITPIVSPMLAHAMMLREMYGNDIKIIFAGPCISKKTESDHFNQLVDVAITFKDLSEWLESEGELPINYISDNTVEAFIPYNSHIGAAYPIEGGMLAGLHKLPKPLHYMAFSGIDVIKSVLNELNPNEYTDPMFLELLACSGGCVNGPAKLNSFSIAKKRYDIIGRCKTEEPHKDFSHLDLNIQFHRDFQKNTHDYTQIEIKAALATVGKTTAEDELNCSSCGYDTCRDFAVAMLNRRAEDNMCASYMRKIAHDKATVLLQKIPAGVILVNSDLKVVDMNRTFAAYMGDDLLSVYDLMPGMTGASINKVCSFEPFFRTAFATGEELRERRITDNGKTWLLSIYNLQPNRQVFGLLQSLNEPSVKKEWILERAREVIRNHMTTVQKVAGLLGENAAYTDSTIRSIIEAYDQKEAQNKELHHES
;
A
#
# COMPACT_ATOMS: atom_id res chain seq x y z
N MET A 1 13.75 -18.54 -5.89
CA MET A 1 13.46 -18.36 -4.46
C MET A 1 12.44 -17.22 -4.34
N LEU A 2 11.38 -17.32 -3.53
CA LEU A 2 10.40 -16.23 -3.40
C LEU A 2 11.05 -15.03 -2.68
N LYS A 3 10.84 -13.82 -3.20
CA LYS A 3 11.41 -12.58 -2.67
C LYS A 3 10.81 -12.26 -1.29
N PRO A 4 11.58 -11.80 -0.30
CA PRO A 4 11.06 -11.45 1.04
C PRO A 4 9.93 -10.42 1.03
N ILE A 5 9.94 -9.50 0.06
CA ILE A 5 8.86 -8.56 -0.22
C ILE A 5 8.54 -8.66 -1.70
N TYR A 6 7.25 -8.70 -2.04
CA TYR A 6 6.77 -8.71 -3.42
C TYR A 6 5.53 -7.82 -3.57
N THR A 7 5.08 -7.63 -4.81
CA THR A 7 3.85 -6.88 -5.09
C THR A 7 2.85 -7.80 -5.75
N GLU A 8 1.61 -7.76 -5.28
CA GLU A 8 0.46 -8.34 -5.97
C GLU A 8 -0.06 -7.29 -6.98
N PRO A 9 0.16 -7.47 -8.29
CA PRO A 9 -0.17 -6.43 -9.27
C PRO A 9 -1.65 -6.09 -9.30
N GLU A 10 -2.53 -7.07 -9.12
CA GLU A 10 -3.99 -6.87 -9.12
C GLU A 10 -4.45 -5.89 -8.03
N ASN A 11 -3.77 -5.89 -6.88
CA ASN A 11 -4.10 -5.01 -5.75
C ASN A 11 -3.42 -3.63 -5.84
N CYS A 12 -2.49 -3.44 -6.79
CA CYS A 12 -1.76 -2.18 -6.94
C CYS A 12 -2.58 -1.15 -7.72
N GLN A 13 -2.80 0.01 -7.10
CA GLN A 13 -3.57 1.14 -7.64
C GLN A 13 -2.65 2.36 -7.86
N ASP A 14 -1.48 2.16 -8.47
CA ASP A 14 -0.61 3.21 -9.07
C ASP A 14 -0.41 4.55 -8.32
N CYS A 15 -0.59 4.57 -6.99
CA CYS A 15 -0.57 5.80 -6.18
C CYS A 15 0.84 6.32 -5.86
N TYR A 16 1.87 5.57 -6.25
CA TYR A 16 3.30 5.82 -6.06
C TYR A 16 3.77 6.07 -4.62
N LYS A 17 2.92 5.87 -3.60
CA LYS A 17 3.26 6.09 -2.19
C LYS A 17 4.46 5.26 -1.75
N CYS A 18 4.51 3.98 -2.15
CA CYS A 18 5.64 3.13 -1.84
C CYS A 18 6.97 3.64 -2.42
N ILE A 19 6.96 4.33 -3.57
CA ILE A 19 8.15 4.92 -4.19
C ILE A 19 8.61 6.14 -3.41
N ARG A 20 7.67 7.05 -3.05
CA ARG A 20 7.95 8.24 -2.22
C ARG A 20 8.65 7.85 -0.92
N GLU A 21 8.09 6.85 -0.26
CA GLU A 21 8.49 6.38 1.06
C GLU A 21 9.72 5.46 1.04
N CYS A 22 10.13 4.93 -0.13
CA CYS A 22 11.29 4.02 -0.17
C CYS A 22 12.59 4.80 0.04
N PRO A 23 13.36 4.53 1.12
CA PRO A 23 14.54 5.33 1.47
C PRO A 23 15.67 5.24 0.43
N VAL A 24 15.66 4.20 -0.40
CA VAL A 24 16.69 3.91 -1.40
C VAL A 24 16.15 3.89 -2.85
N LYS A 25 14.88 4.29 -3.02
CA LYS A 25 14.15 4.28 -4.31
C LYS A 25 14.35 2.94 -5.07
N ALA A 26 14.08 1.83 -4.39
CA ALA A 26 14.21 0.46 -4.89
C ALA A 26 12.91 -0.10 -5.49
N ILE A 27 12.01 0.77 -5.95
CA ILE A 27 10.73 0.41 -6.54
C ILE A 27 10.66 1.02 -7.93
N MET A 28 10.30 0.21 -8.91
CA MET A 28 10.02 0.67 -10.28
C MET A 28 8.55 0.52 -10.62
N VAL A 29 8.11 1.19 -11.67
CA VAL A 29 6.77 1.03 -12.27
C VAL A 29 6.93 0.50 -13.68
N GLU A 30 6.16 -0.53 -13.99
CA GLU A 30 6.05 -1.10 -15.33
C GLU A 30 4.58 -1.49 -15.55
N GLY A 31 3.98 -1.03 -16.64
CA GLY A 31 2.57 -1.25 -16.94
C GLY A 31 1.64 -0.69 -15.87
N ASN A 32 1.95 0.47 -15.29
CA ASN A 32 1.25 1.08 -14.15
C ASN A 32 1.26 0.25 -12.86
N LYS A 33 2.16 -0.73 -12.73
CA LYS A 33 2.25 -1.59 -11.54
C LYS A 33 3.63 -1.46 -10.90
N ALA A 34 3.64 -1.22 -9.59
CA ALA A 34 4.89 -1.03 -8.86
C ALA A 34 5.55 -2.38 -8.53
N SER A 35 6.79 -2.61 -8.91
CA SER A 35 7.57 -3.81 -8.57
C SER A 35 8.85 -3.45 -7.80
N ILE A 36 9.47 -4.42 -7.13
CA ILE A 36 10.67 -4.20 -6.31
C ILE A 36 11.91 -4.56 -7.13
N ILE A 37 12.88 -3.66 -7.15
CA ILE A 37 14.22 -3.86 -7.70
C ILE A 37 15.07 -4.52 -6.62
N GLU A 38 15.33 -5.81 -6.74
CA GLU A 38 15.93 -6.63 -5.68
C GLU A 38 17.33 -6.16 -5.31
N GLU A 39 18.13 -5.84 -6.31
CA GLU A 39 19.52 -5.43 -6.17
C GLU A 39 19.61 -4.17 -5.31
N ARG A 40 18.64 -3.26 -5.47
CA ARG A 40 18.54 -2.01 -4.70
C ARG A 40 17.87 -2.19 -3.34
N CYS A 41 17.02 -3.20 -3.16
CA CYS A 41 16.24 -3.31 -1.94
C CYS A 41 17.12 -3.66 -0.73
N ILE A 42 16.92 -2.95 0.39
CA ILE A 42 17.51 -3.27 1.71
C ILE A 42 16.52 -4.03 2.62
N TYR A 43 15.36 -4.43 2.07
CA TYR A 43 14.30 -5.19 2.76
C TYR A 43 13.84 -4.59 4.11
N CYS A 44 13.82 -3.26 4.22
CA CYS A 44 13.39 -2.56 5.44
C CYS A 44 11.89 -2.72 5.74
N GLY A 45 11.07 -3.08 4.74
CA GLY A 45 9.63 -3.31 4.92
C GLY A 45 8.75 -2.07 4.96
N HIS A 46 9.29 -0.85 4.93
CA HIS A 46 8.47 0.37 5.02
C HIS A 46 7.38 0.45 3.92
N CYS A 47 7.69 -0.05 2.71
CA CYS A 47 6.72 -0.10 1.61
C CYS A 47 5.49 -0.99 1.89
N THR A 48 5.61 -2.03 2.73
CA THR A 48 4.46 -2.88 3.12
C THR A 48 3.59 -2.18 4.16
N GLN A 49 4.17 -1.32 5.00
CA GLN A 49 3.43 -0.56 6.01
C GLN A 49 2.66 0.61 5.40
N VAL A 50 3.24 1.29 4.41
CA VAL A 50 2.64 2.51 3.84
C VAL A 50 1.63 2.25 2.71
N CYS A 51 1.61 1.04 2.16
CA CYS A 51 0.77 0.69 1.01
C CYS A 51 -0.72 0.71 1.40
N PRO A 52 -1.53 1.64 0.84
CA PRO A 52 -2.92 1.81 1.28
C PRO A 52 -3.82 0.65 0.86
N THR A 53 -3.48 -0.04 -0.23
CA THR A 53 -4.28 -1.14 -0.79
C THR A 53 -3.76 -2.51 -0.36
N GLY A 54 -2.70 -2.57 0.45
CA GLY A 54 -2.09 -3.84 0.87
C GLY A 54 -1.45 -4.65 -0.27
N ALA A 55 -1.14 -4.02 -1.41
CA ALA A 55 -0.54 -4.68 -2.58
C ALA A 55 0.92 -5.12 -2.35
N LYS A 56 1.65 -4.44 -1.46
CA LYS A 56 3.01 -4.84 -1.06
C LYS A 56 2.90 -5.91 0.03
N LYS A 57 3.34 -7.13 -0.28
CA LYS A 57 3.23 -8.29 0.60
C LYS A 57 4.60 -8.74 1.09
N VAL A 58 4.59 -9.36 2.26
CA VAL A 58 5.74 -10.08 2.81
C VAL A 58 5.63 -11.54 2.41
N ARG A 59 6.75 -12.16 2.09
CA ARG A 59 6.82 -13.60 1.83
C ARG A 59 6.31 -14.40 3.02
N ASP A 60 5.34 -15.26 2.77
CA ASP A 60 4.89 -16.22 3.76
C ASP A 60 6.05 -17.15 4.17
N GLY A 61 6.39 -17.10 5.46
CA GLY A 61 7.34 -18.03 6.06
C GLY A 61 6.65 -19.17 6.80
N LEU A 62 5.36 -19.05 7.09
CA LEU A 62 4.59 -19.96 7.92
C LEU A 62 4.45 -21.33 7.27
N THR A 63 4.13 -21.39 5.98
CA THR A 63 4.04 -22.67 5.25
C THR A 63 5.34 -23.47 5.36
N ARG A 64 6.49 -22.82 5.17
CA ARG A 64 7.80 -23.47 5.28
C ARG A 64 8.10 -23.85 6.73
N ALA A 65 7.73 -23.02 7.71
CA ALA A 65 7.92 -23.30 9.13
C ALA A 65 7.12 -24.53 9.59
N LYS A 66 5.83 -24.61 9.23
CA LYS A 66 4.98 -25.79 9.50
C LYS A 66 5.54 -27.05 8.85
N PHE A 67 6.04 -26.95 7.61
CA PHE A 67 6.68 -28.08 6.95
C PHE A 67 7.97 -28.53 7.67
N THR A 68 8.86 -27.61 8.02
CA THR A 68 10.09 -27.92 8.76
C THR A 68 9.77 -28.57 10.11
N LEU A 69 8.78 -28.06 10.84
CA LEU A 69 8.39 -28.61 12.14
C LEU A 69 7.80 -30.02 12.04
N SER A 70 6.93 -30.26 11.05
CA SER A 70 6.22 -31.54 10.91
C SER A 70 7.05 -32.66 10.26
N ARG A 71 8.04 -32.31 9.43
CA ARG A 71 8.82 -33.29 8.64
C ARG A 71 10.19 -33.59 9.20
N HIS A 72 10.76 -32.72 10.04
CA HIS A 72 12.06 -32.99 10.62
C HIS A 72 11.93 -34.07 11.71
N PRO A 73 12.66 -35.19 11.62
CA PRO A 73 12.59 -36.26 12.61
C PRO A 73 13.31 -35.92 13.92
N GLY A 74 14.18 -34.90 13.91
CA GLY A 74 14.94 -34.45 15.07
C GLY A 74 14.28 -33.31 15.82
N LYS A 75 15.06 -32.65 16.67
CA LYS A 75 14.58 -31.54 17.51
C LYS A 75 14.47 -30.24 16.72
N VAL A 76 13.41 -29.49 16.96
CA VAL A 76 13.18 -28.16 16.35
C VAL A 76 13.00 -27.14 17.46
N TYR A 77 13.80 -26.06 17.40
CA TYR A 77 13.81 -24.99 18.40
C TYR A 77 13.30 -23.69 17.79
N MET A 78 12.52 -22.94 18.58
CA MET A 78 12.10 -21.59 18.23
C MET A 78 13.11 -20.58 18.81
N SER A 79 13.69 -19.75 17.96
CA SER A 79 14.47 -18.56 18.36
C SER A 79 13.56 -17.34 18.36
N LEU A 80 13.08 -16.92 19.53
CA LEU A 80 12.15 -15.81 19.68
C LEU A 80 12.89 -14.49 19.83
N ALA A 81 12.61 -13.49 19.00
CA ALA A 81 13.28 -12.18 19.10
C ALA A 81 12.83 -11.42 20.36
N PRO A 82 13.71 -10.68 21.06
CA PRO A 82 13.38 -10.03 22.35
C PRO A 82 12.27 -8.97 22.28
N SER A 83 11.93 -8.50 21.08
CA SER A 83 10.78 -7.60 20.85
C SER A 83 9.42 -8.29 21.05
N TYR A 84 9.37 -9.61 21.30
CA TYR A 84 8.12 -10.30 21.63
C TYR A 84 7.40 -9.65 22.83
N VAL A 85 8.17 -9.05 23.75
CA VAL A 85 7.65 -8.32 24.91
C VAL A 85 6.69 -7.19 24.51
N SER A 86 6.94 -6.49 23.40
CA SER A 86 6.07 -5.40 22.95
C SER A 86 4.89 -5.84 22.10
N GLU A 87 4.93 -7.06 21.57
CA GLU A 87 3.92 -7.60 20.65
C GLU A 87 2.96 -8.57 21.35
N PHE A 88 3.46 -9.32 22.33
CA PHE A 88 2.72 -10.28 23.17
C PHE A 88 2.74 -9.86 24.65
N GLY A 89 2.88 -8.56 24.93
CA GLY A 89 3.08 -8.03 26.29
C GLY A 89 1.96 -8.34 27.27
N ASP A 90 0.73 -8.51 26.76
CA ASP A 90 -0.47 -8.87 27.52
C ASP A 90 -0.52 -10.35 27.92
N ILE A 91 0.42 -11.15 27.40
CA ILE A 91 0.56 -12.58 27.66
C ILE A 91 1.78 -12.80 28.58
N PRO A 92 1.63 -13.54 29.70
CA PRO A 92 2.75 -14.04 30.49
C PRO A 92 3.71 -14.86 29.61
N THR A 93 5.01 -14.58 29.72
CA THR A 93 6.05 -15.25 28.91
C THR A 93 5.98 -16.77 29.00
N SER A 94 5.71 -17.34 30.18
CA SER A 94 5.56 -18.78 30.37
C SER A 94 4.43 -19.37 29.53
N SER A 95 3.28 -18.70 29.47
CA SER A 95 2.13 -19.15 28.68
C SER A 95 2.40 -19.04 27.17
N LEU A 96 3.11 -18.00 26.73
CA LEU A 96 3.54 -17.89 25.33
C LEU A 96 4.48 -19.04 24.95
N ILE A 97 5.43 -19.39 25.82
CA ILE A 97 6.35 -20.52 25.61
C ILE A 97 5.57 -21.84 25.57
N ALA A 98 4.63 -22.05 26.50
CA ALA A 98 3.78 -23.22 26.55
C ALA A 98 2.99 -23.40 25.24
N ALA A 99 2.33 -22.34 24.78
CA ALA A 99 1.59 -22.33 23.51
C ALA A 99 2.48 -22.70 22.31
N ILE A 100 3.69 -22.12 22.23
CA ILE A 100 4.65 -22.46 21.16
C ILE A 100 5.10 -23.93 21.26
N LYS A 101 5.35 -24.47 22.46
CA LYS A 101 5.73 -25.89 22.63
C LYS A 101 4.61 -26.83 22.21
N ARG A 102 3.34 -26.48 22.43
CA ARG A 102 2.18 -27.28 21.98
C ARG A 102 2.06 -27.38 20.46
N LEU A 103 2.61 -26.41 19.70
CA LEU A 103 2.75 -26.53 18.25
C LEU A 103 3.69 -27.68 17.82
N GLY A 104 4.53 -28.18 18.72
CA GLY A 104 5.47 -29.28 18.48
C GLY A 104 6.95 -28.89 18.61
N PHE A 105 7.27 -27.65 19.00
CA PHE A 105 8.67 -27.25 19.23
C PHE A 105 9.24 -27.95 20.45
N THR A 106 10.49 -28.43 20.34
CA THR A 106 11.22 -29.04 21.46
C THR A 106 11.47 -28.04 22.58
N GLY A 107 11.69 -26.77 22.21
CA GLY A 107 11.61 -25.67 23.15
C GLY A 107 11.84 -24.32 22.49
N VAL A 108 11.70 -23.28 23.31
CA VAL A 108 11.78 -21.88 22.90
C VAL A 108 12.99 -21.26 23.57
N SER A 109 13.84 -20.63 22.77
CA SER A 109 15.02 -19.91 23.22
C SER A 109 14.93 -18.45 22.83
N GLU A 110 15.38 -17.57 23.70
CA GLU A 110 15.36 -16.14 23.46
C GLU A 110 16.59 -15.69 22.66
N THR A 111 16.38 -15.03 21.53
CA THR A 111 17.47 -14.53 20.66
C THR A 111 18.36 -13.51 21.37
N ALA A 112 17.88 -12.91 22.45
CA ALA A 112 18.67 -12.04 23.32
C ALA A 112 19.93 -12.71 23.88
N LEU A 113 19.93 -14.04 24.05
CA LEU A 113 21.15 -14.78 24.43
C LEU A 113 22.26 -14.61 23.40
N GLY A 114 21.94 -14.73 22.11
CA GLY A 114 22.92 -14.44 21.05
C GLY A 114 23.33 -12.96 21.01
N ALA A 115 22.46 -12.06 21.48
CA ALA A 115 22.78 -10.64 21.58
C ALA A 115 23.85 -10.36 22.63
N GLU A 116 23.83 -11.06 23.77
CA GLU A 116 24.87 -10.98 24.80
C GLU A 116 26.23 -11.45 24.28
N VAL A 117 26.26 -12.57 23.55
CA VAL A 117 27.50 -13.08 22.94
C VAL A 117 28.04 -12.08 21.89
N VAL A 118 27.15 -11.47 21.11
CA VAL A 118 27.54 -10.41 20.15
C VAL A 118 28.08 -9.18 20.85
N SER A 119 27.46 -8.69 21.93
CA SER A 119 27.97 -7.57 22.72
C SER A 119 29.37 -7.85 23.25
N ALA A 120 29.57 -8.99 23.91
CA ALA A 120 30.87 -9.37 24.47
C ALA A 120 31.95 -9.45 23.39
N LYS A 121 31.64 -10.06 22.24
CA LYS A 121 32.60 -10.16 21.12
C LYS A 121 32.89 -8.80 20.48
N THR A 122 31.89 -7.93 20.42
CA THR A 122 32.03 -6.57 19.87
C THR A 122 32.92 -5.73 20.77
N GLU A 123 32.73 -5.82 22.07
CA GLU A 123 33.59 -5.15 23.05
C GLU A 123 35.04 -5.63 22.93
N GLN A 124 35.28 -6.95 22.83
CA GLN A 124 36.61 -7.49 22.61
C GLN A 124 37.24 -6.93 21.33
N TYR A 125 36.51 -6.97 20.21
CA TYR A 125 36.99 -6.48 18.92
C TYR A 125 37.36 -4.99 18.97
N ILE A 126 36.53 -4.16 19.59
CA ILE A 126 36.82 -2.72 19.72
C ILE A 126 38.04 -2.48 20.61
N GLY A 127 38.22 -3.27 21.68
CA GLY A 127 39.39 -3.17 22.57
C GLY A 127 40.73 -3.44 21.86
N GLU A 128 40.72 -4.40 20.94
CA GLU A 128 41.88 -4.86 20.15
C GLU A 128 42.11 -4.04 18.86
N SER A 129 41.04 -3.44 18.33
CA SER A 129 41.07 -2.66 17.08
C SER A 129 41.79 -1.31 17.23
N SER A 130 42.43 -0.87 16.14
CA SER A 130 43.00 0.48 15.98
C SER A 130 42.10 1.44 15.17
N GLY A 131 40.94 0.96 14.70
CA GLY A 131 39.98 1.76 13.94
C GLY A 131 39.36 2.89 14.78
N LYS A 132 39.01 4.00 14.12
CA LYS A 132 38.33 5.14 14.77
C LYS A 132 36.80 5.01 14.78
N ILE A 133 36.23 4.31 13.80
CA ILE A 133 34.77 4.20 13.65
C ILE A 133 34.42 2.72 13.63
N HIS A 134 33.53 2.34 14.54
CA HIS A 134 32.96 1.00 14.67
C HIS A 134 31.45 1.08 14.55
N ILE A 135 30.89 0.35 13.59
CA ILE A 135 29.45 0.31 13.33
C ILE A 135 28.92 -1.07 13.72
N SER A 136 27.82 -1.12 14.48
CA SER A 136 27.15 -2.36 14.84
C SER A 136 26.67 -3.14 13.60
N SER A 137 26.86 -4.45 13.60
CA SER A 137 26.36 -5.39 12.57
C SER A 137 24.97 -5.95 12.89
N ALA A 138 24.35 -5.58 14.01
CA ALA A 138 23.14 -6.24 14.51
C ALA A 138 21.90 -6.04 13.62
N CYS A 139 21.79 -4.88 12.95
CA CYS A 139 20.67 -4.56 12.05
C CYS A 139 21.02 -4.91 10.59
N PRO A 140 20.44 -5.99 10.02
CA PRO A 140 20.79 -6.42 8.65
C PRO A 140 20.41 -5.39 7.59
N VAL A 141 19.38 -4.57 7.84
CA VAL A 141 18.97 -3.48 6.94
C VAL A 141 20.06 -2.40 6.84
N ILE A 142 20.73 -2.08 7.95
CA ILE A 142 21.83 -1.09 7.95
C ILE A 142 23.09 -1.68 7.32
N VAL A 143 23.40 -2.95 7.60
CA VAL A 143 24.49 -3.66 6.92
C VAL A 143 24.30 -3.63 5.40
N ASP A 144 23.10 -3.98 4.90
CA ASP A 144 22.81 -3.91 3.47
C ASP A 144 22.82 -2.47 2.93
N TYR A 145 22.36 -1.48 3.71
CA TYR A 145 22.45 -0.09 3.31
C TYR A 145 23.90 0.36 3.12
N ILE A 146 24.79 0.07 4.09
CA ILE A 146 26.22 0.41 4.00
C ILE A 146 26.86 -0.31 2.82
N ARG A 147 26.64 -1.62 2.68
CA ARG A 147 27.19 -2.41 1.57
C ARG A 147 26.81 -1.86 0.20
N LYS A 148 25.57 -1.37 0.06
CA LYS A 148 24.98 -0.96 -1.23
C LYS A 148 25.15 0.51 -1.56
N TYR A 149 25.05 1.39 -0.56
CA TYR A 149 24.90 2.83 -0.75
C TYR A 149 26.02 3.66 -0.13
N VAL A 150 26.75 3.12 0.86
CA VAL A 150 27.93 3.77 1.45
C VAL A 150 29.10 2.77 1.56
N PRO A 151 29.54 2.16 0.44
CA PRO A 151 30.48 1.04 0.45
C PRO A 151 31.88 1.41 0.99
N SER A 152 32.20 2.69 1.11
CA SER A 152 33.41 3.19 1.77
C SER A 152 33.46 2.82 3.26
N LEU A 153 32.30 2.71 3.93
CA LEU A 153 32.19 2.39 5.36
C LEU A 153 32.04 0.91 5.67
N VAL A 154 32.11 0.01 4.67
CA VAL A 154 31.97 -1.45 4.89
C VAL A 154 33.01 -1.97 5.87
N ASP A 155 34.25 -1.49 5.77
CA ASP A 155 35.35 -1.91 6.66
C ASP A 155 35.19 -1.35 8.10
N ASN A 156 34.26 -0.42 8.32
CA ASN A 156 33.92 0.10 9.65
C ASN A 156 32.82 -0.72 10.35
N ILE A 157 32.15 -1.63 9.63
CA ILE A 157 31.20 -2.55 10.26
C ILE A 157 31.98 -3.56 11.09
N THR A 158 31.60 -3.71 12.36
CA THR A 158 32.15 -4.75 13.24
C THR A 158 31.95 -6.12 12.60
N PRO A 159 33.01 -6.94 12.40
CA PRO A 159 32.97 -8.16 11.60
C PRO A 159 32.37 -9.34 12.38
N ILE A 160 31.25 -9.11 13.05
CA ILE A 160 30.58 -10.06 13.95
C ILE A 160 29.20 -10.36 13.38
N VAL A 161 28.78 -11.63 13.39
CA VAL A 161 27.45 -12.02 12.92
C VAL A 161 26.33 -11.37 13.75
N SER A 162 25.12 -11.30 13.20
CA SER A 162 24.00 -10.73 13.94
C SER A 162 23.57 -11.61 15.13
N PRO A 163 22.83 -11.05 16.12
CA PRO A 163 22.32 -11.81 17.26
C PRO A 163 21.52 -13.07 16.88
N MET A 164 20.81 -13.05 15.75
CA MET A 164 20.05 -14.22 15.27
C MET A 164 20.99 -15.37 14.89
N LEU A 165 22.09 -15.07 14.18
CA LEU A 165 23.04 -16.07 13.75
C LEU A 165 23.91 -16.55 14.92
N ALA A 166 24.39 -15.63 15.77
CA ALA A 166 25.12 -15.98 16.99
C ALA A 166 24.28 -16.89 17.89
N HIS A 167 22.99 -16.59 18.05
CA HIS A 167 22.08 -17.44 18.82
C HIS A 167 21.91 -18.83 18.19
N ALA A 168 21.81 -18.91 16.87
CA ALA A 168 21.73 -20.19 16.18
C ALA A 168 23.00 -21.04 16.36
N MET A 169 24.18 -20.41 16.30
CA MET A 169 25.47 -21.06 16.57
C MET A 169 25.54 -21.58 18.00
N MET A 170 25.10 -20.76 18.97
CA MET A 170 25.01 -21.14 20.39
C MET A 170 24.09 -22.36 20.60
N LEU A 171 22.91 -22.38 19.98
CA LEU A 171 21.98 -23.52 20.09
C LEU A 171 22.56 -24.80 19.48
N ARG A 172 23.30 -24.70 18.36
CA ARG A 172 23.93 -25.86 17.72
C ARG A 172 25.09 -26.42 18.53
N GLU A 173 25.88 -25.56 19.18
CA GLU A 173 26.93 -25.99 20.12
C GLU A 173 26.32 -26.77 21.29
N MET A 174 25.19 -26.31 21.82
CA MET A 174 24.56 -26.93 22.99
C MET A 174 23.76 -28.21 22.69
N TYR A 175 23.06 -28.24 21.55
CA TYR A 175 22.07 -29.28 21.27
C TYR A 175 22.40 -30.14 20.06
N GLY A 176 23.52 -29.87 19.36
CA GLY A 176 23.97 -30.60 18.19
C GLY A 176 23.65 -29.91 16.87
N ASN A 177 24.35 -30.32 15.81
CA ASN A 177 24.20 -29.75 14.47
C ASN A 177 22.99 -30.32 13.69
N ASP A 178 22.36 -31.38 14.18
CA ASP A 178 21.20 -32.03 13.57
C ASP A 178 19.86 -31.33 13.89
N ILE A 179 19.87 -30.36 14.80
CA ILE A 179 18.69 -29.57 15.15
C ILE A 179 18.25 -28.66 13.99
N LYS A 180 16.97 -28.29 14.03
CA LYS A 180 16.39 -27.24 13.20
C LYS A 180 16.05 -26.02 14.04
N ILE A 181 16.23 -24.84 13.46
CA ILE A 181 16.00 -23.56 14.14
C ILE A 181 15.05 -22.72 13.29
N ILE A 182 13.93 -22.33 13.89
CA ILE A 182 12.98 -21.39 13.29
C ILE A 182 13.06 -20.09 14.09
N PHE A 183 13.31 -18.98 13.42
CA PHE A 183 13.34 -17.65 14.03
C PHE A 183 11.99 -16.96 13.90
N ALA A 184 11.52 -16.32 14.97
CA ALA A 184 10.33 -15.45 14.94
C ALA A 184 10.67 -14.04 15.43
N GLY A 185 10.39 -13.03 14.60
CA GLY A 185 10.71 -11.64 14.94
C GLY A 185 9.99 -10.56 14.12
N PRO A 186 10.27 -9.26 14.38
CA PRO A 186 9.54 -8.15 13.75
C PRO A 186 10.12 -7.71 12.40
N CYS A 187 11.28 -8.25 12.01
CA CYS A 187 12.07 -7.77 10.88
C CYS A 187 11.95 -8.69 9.66
N ILE A 188 11.59 -8.12 8.51
CA ILE A 188 11.48 -8.85 7.24
C ILE A 188 12.86 -9.21 6.68
N SER A 189 13.86 -8.34 6.85
CA SER A 189 15.24 -8.58 6.37
C SER A 189 15.88 -9.83 7.01
N LYS A 190 15.42 -10.27 8.20
CA LYS A 190 15.83 -11.56 8.78
C LYS A 190 15.45 -12.78 7.93
N LYS A 191 14.42 -12.68 7.08
CA LYS A 191 14.10 -13.71 6.07
C LYS A 191 15.23 -13.85 5.06
N THR A 192 15.73 -12.73 4.54
CA THR A 192 16.90 -12.68 3.66
C THR A 192 18.15 -13.22 4.34
N GLU A 193 18.40 -12.83 5.60
CA GLU A 193 19.55 -13.31 6.35
C GLU A 193 19.48 -14.83 6.58
N SER A 194 18.31 -15.38 6.95
CA SER A 194 18.12 -16.83 7.07
C SER A 194 18.27 -17.58 5.75
N ASP A 195 17.92 -16.96 4.61
CA ASP A 195 18.09 -17.62 3.31
C ASP A 195 19.57 -17.76 2.94
N HIS A 196 20.39 -16.74 3.25
CA HIS A 196 21.85 -16.78 3.04
C HIS A 196 22.57 -17.71 4.03
N PHE A 197 22.07 -17.81 5.26
CA PHE A 197 22.62 -18.65 6.34
C PHE A 197 21.68 -19.80 6.71
N ASN A 198 21.13 -20.48 5.70
CA ASN A 198 20.11 -21.53 5.87
C ASN A 198 20.61 -22.78 6.61
N GLN A 199 21.94 -22.95 6.71
CA GLN A 199 22.60 -23.97 7.51
C GLN A 199 22.54 -23.66 9.01
N LEU A 200 22.38 -22.39 9.40
CA LEU A 200 22.25 -21.96 10.79
C LEU A 200 20.78 -21.84 11.18
N VAL A 201 20.00 -21.07 10.41
CA VAL A 201 18.59 -20.79 10.66
C VAL A 201 17.75 -21.28 9.48
N ASP A 202 16.92 -22.29 9.70
CA ASP A 202 16.20 -22.97 8.61
C ASP A 202 15.06 -22.13 8.04
N VAL A 203 14.35 -21.37 8.88
CA VAL A 203 13.23 -20.51 8.49
C VAL A 203 13.14 -19.30 9.40
N ALA A 204 12.95 -18.10 8.84
CA ALA A 204 12.51 -16.93 9.58
C ALA A 204 11.04 -16.58 9.27
N ILE A 205 10.26 -16.41 10.33
CA ILE A 205 8.86 -15.99 10.31
C ILE A 205 8.70 -14.65 11.03
N THR A 206 7.65 -13.91 10.68
CA THR A 206 7.32 -12.67 11.39
C THR A 206 6.50 -12.95 12.65
N PHE A 207 6.36 -11.98 13.56
CA PHE A 207 5.41 -12.11 14.67
C PHE A 207 3.95 -12.20 14.21
N LYS A 208 3.63 -11.61 13.05
CA LYS A 208 2.34 -11.82 12.40
C LYS A 208 2.15 -13.28 12.00
N ASP A 209 3.13 -13.87 11.33
CA ASP A 209 3.12 -15.29 10.95
C ASP A 209 2.95 -16.19 12.20
N LEU A 210 3.62 -15.85 13.32
CA LEU A 210 3.51 -16.60 14.58
C LEU A 210 2.13 -16.45 15.24
N SER A 211 1.57 -15.24 15.28
CA SER A 211 0.20 -15.01 15.81
C SER A 211 -0.83 -15.79 15.00
N GLU A 212 -0.77 -15.68 13.66
CA GLU A 212 -1.64 -16.42 12.75
C GLU A 212 -1.50 -17.95 12.94
N TRP A 213 -0.28 -18.44 13.22
CA TRP A 213 -0.08 -19.86 13.54
C TRP A 213 -0.79 -20.25 14.84
N LEU A 214 -0.52 -19.55 15.94
CA LEU A 214 -1.10 -19.85 17.24
C LEU A 214 -2.63 -19.76 17.22
N GLU A 215 -3.18 -18.77 16.53
CA GLU A 215 -4.63 -18.64 16.31
C GLU A 215 -5.18 -19.83 15.51
N SER A 216 -4.50 -20.23 14.43
CA SER A 216 -4.96 -21.35 13.58
C SER A 216 -5.02 -22.70 14.29
N GLU A 217 -4.19 -22.90 15.32
CA GLU A 217 -4.16 -24.12 16.13
C GLU A 217 -4.99 -23.99 17.43
N GLY A 218 -5.68 -22.87 17.63
CA GLY A 218 -6.54 -22.64 18.80
C GLY A 218 -5.79 -22.31 20.11
N GLU A 219 -4.51 -21.93 20.02
CA GLU A 219 -3.68 -21.55 21.18
C GLU A 219 -3.88 -20.08 21.59
N LEU A 220 -4.50 -19.26 20.73
CA LEU A 220 -4.91 -17.89 21.04
C LEU A 220 -6.45 -17.75 20.97
N PRO A 221 -7.09 -17.04 21.93
CA PRO A 221 -6.50 -16.44 23.13
C PRO A 221 -6.09 -17.50 24.16
N ILE A 222 -5.01 -17.24 24.89
CA ILE A 222 -4.49 -18.18 25.89
C ILE A 222 -5.48 -18.34 27.05
N ASN A 223 -5.89 -19.59 27.31
CA ASN A 223 -6.76 -19.91 28.44
C ASN A 223 -5.93 -20.13 29.73
N TYR A 224 -5.83 -19.08 30.53
CA TYR A 224 -5.08 -19.05 31.80
C TYR A 224 -5.51 -20.08 32.85
N ILE A 225 -6.71 -20.66 32.73
CA ILE A 225 -7.28 -21.58 33.72
C ILE A 225 -6.60 -22.97 33.63
N SER A 226 -5.91 -23.27 32.52
CA SER A 226 -5.32 -24.60 32.24
C SER A 226 -3.80 -24.70 32.35
N ASP A 227 -3.08 -23.58 32.46
CA ASP A 227 -1.62 -23.52 32.31
C ASP A 227 -0.91 -23.41 33.68
N ASN A 228 -0.89 -24.51 34.44
CA ASN A 228 -0.06 -24.64 35.66
C ASN A 228 1.41 -25.02 35.34
N THR A 229 1.79 -25.11 34.08
CA THR A 229 3.17 -25.40 33.66
C THR A 229 4.02 -24.14 33.68
N VAL A 230 5.00 -24.09 34.59
CA VAL A 230 6.03 -23.04 34.61
C VAL A 230 7.05 -23.32 33.51
N GLU A 231 6.70 -22.93 32.29
CA GLU A 231 7.61 -22.95 31.15
C GLU A 231 8.54 -21.73 31.17
N ALA A 232 9.79 -21.94 30.75
CA ALA A 232 10.82 -20.92 30.70
C ALA A 232 11.63 -21.04 29.41
N PHE A 233 12.37 -19.99 29.05
CA PHE A 233 13.29 -20.08 27.93
C PHE A 233 14.38 -21.11 28.22
N ILE A 234 14.74 -21.87 27.20
CA ILE A 234 15.87 -22.80 27.25
C ILE A 234 17.02 -22.22 26.43
N PRO A 235 18.28 -22.34 26.87
CA PRO A 235 18.72 -22.98 28.11
C PRO A 235 18.40 -22.18 29.38
N TYR A 236 18.26 -20.86 29.27
CA TYR A 236 17.96 -19.94 30.38
C TYR A 236 17.42 -18.62 29.83
N ASN A 237 16.98 -17.72 30.72
CA ASN A 237 16.51 -16.38 30.34
C ASN A 237 17.69 -15.44 30.09
N SER A 238 17.56 -14.52 29.14
CA SER A 238 18.57 -13.49 28.94
C SER A 238 18.54 -12.42 30.04
N HIS A 239 19.65 -11.69 30.15
CA HIS A 239 19.86 -10.56 31.05
C HIS A 239 19.77 -9.25 30.25
N ILE A 240 20.90 -8.57 30.05
CA ILE A 240 20.96 -7.27 29.36
C ILE A 240 20.68 -7.39 27.86
N GLY A 241 20.83 -8.60 27.28
CA GLY A 241 20.49 -8.86 25.87
C GLY A 241 19.04 -8.54 25.53
N ALA A 242 18.14 -8.60 26.51
CA ALA A 242 16.73 -8.25 26.33
C ALA A 242 16.52 -6.78 25.89
N ALA A 243 17.49 -5.89 26.13
CA ALA A 243 17.42 -4.48 25.77
C ALA A 243 17.65 -4.22 24.27
N TYR A 244 18.25 -5.14 23.52
CA TYR A 244 18.60 -4.97 22.09
C TYR A 244 17.49 -4.44 21.16
N PRO A 245 16.18 -4.72 21.38
CA PRO A 245 15.13 -4.23 20.50
C PRO A 245 14.92 -2.72 20.49
N ILE A 246 15.50 -1.97 21.43
CA ILE A 246 15.29 -0.52 21.57
C ILE A 246 16.57 0.23 21.22
N GLU A 247 16.44 1.44 20.69
CA GLU A 247 17.61 2.32 20.45
C GLU A 247 18.42 2.54 21.74
N GLY A 248 19.73 2.29 21.65
CA GLY A 248 20.69 2.32 22.76
C GLY A 248 20.74 1.02 23.56
N GLY A 249 19.96 0.01 23.14
CA GLY A 249 19.84 -1.27 23.84
C GLY A 249 21.10 -2.11 23.77
N MET A 250 21.84 -2.06 22.66
CA MET A 250 23.13 -2.75 22.54
C MET A 250 24.17 -2.04 23.41
N LEU A 251 24.15 -0.71 23.47
CA LEU A 251 25.09 0.07 24.29
C LEU A 251 25.02 -0.30 25.79
N ALA A 252 23.83 -0.65 26.29
CA ALA A 252 23.65 -1.05 27.68
C ALA A 252 24.40 -2.35 28.04
N GLY A 253 24.66 -3.21 27.05
CA GLY A 253 25.39 -4.47 27.21
C GLY A 253 26.88 -4.38 26.86
N LEU A 254 27.41 -3.20 26.51
CA LEU A 254 28.84 -2.99 26.29
C LEU A 254 29.44 -2.42 27.58
N HIS A 255 30.41 -3.11 28.19
CA HIS A 255 31.08 -2.59 29.37
C HIS A 255 32.01 -1.42 28.99
N LYS A 256 32.33 -0.56 29.97
CA LYS A 256 33.20 0.60 29.71
C LYS A 256 34.63 0.11 29.54
N LEU A 257 35.05 -0.07 28.30
CA LEU A 257 36.46 -0.26 27.95
C LEU A 257 37.33 0.82 28.64
N PRO A 258 38.55 0.49 29.07
CA PRO A 258 39.44 1.41 29.78
C PRO A 258 40.00 2.55 28.91
N LYS A 259 39.64 2.61 27.61
CA LYS A 259 40.06 3.63 26.64
C LYS A 259 38.94 4.66 26.43
N PRO A 260 39.25 5.93 26.10
CA PRO A 260 38.23 6.90 25.71
C PRO A 260 37.53 6.41 24.43
N LEU A 261 36.24 6.09 24.55
CA LEU A 261 35.39 5.58 23.48
C LEU A 261 34.03 6.24 23.58
N HIS A 262 33.58 6.88 22.49
CA HIS A 262 32.27 7.52 22.44
C HIS A 262 31.22 6.55 21.91
N TYR A 263 30.18 6.29 22.71
CA TYR A 263 29.06 5.45 22.32
C TYR A 263 27.90 6.31 21.84
N MET A 264 27.37 6.03 20.65
CA MET A 264 26.23 6.74 20.08
C MET A 264 25.21 5.74 19.53
N ALA A 265 23.92 6.07 19.65
CA ALA A 265 22.84 5.28 19.06
C ALA A 265 21.96 6.19 18.20
N PHE A 266 21.61 5.70 17.02
CA PHE A 266 20.68 6.35 16.11
C PHE A 266 19.69 5.33 15.55
N SER A 267 18.41 5.72 15.49
CA SER A 267 17.38 4.91 14.88
C SER A 267 16.55 5.66 13.83
N GLY A 268 16.03 4.91 12.87
CA GLY A 268 15.33 5.46 11.71
C GLY A 268 16.27 5.65 10.53
N ILE A 269 15.92 5.04 9.40
CA ILE A 269 16.77 4.99 8.21
C ILE A 269 17.14 6.39 7.69
N ASP A 270 16.24 7.37 7.72
CA ASP A 270 16.52 8.71 7.17
C ASP A 270 17.56 9.47 7.98
N VAL A 271 17.52 9.37 9.31
CA VAL A 271 18.55 9.93 10.21
C VAL A 271 19.88 9.25 9.94
N ILE A 272 19.88 7.92 9.86
CA ILE A 272 21.09 7.13 9.62
C ILE A 272 21.71 7.43 8.26
N LYS A 273 20.90 7.68 7.22
CA LYS A 273 21.39 8.12 5.91
C LYS A 273 22.18 9.42 6.01
N SER A 274 21.65 10.42 6.72
CA SER A 274 22.34 11.70 6.93
C SER A 274 23.65 11.49 7.72
N VAL A 275 23.60 10.75 8.83
CA VAL A 275 24.78 10.44 9.64
C VAL A 275 25.88 9.76 8.82
N LEU A 276 25.56 8.69 8.08
CA LEU A 276 26.55 7.91 7.35
C LEU A 276 27.12 8.64 6.12
N ASN A 277 26.32 9.47 5.45
CA ASN A 277 26.79 10.21 4.27
C ASN A 277 27.76 11.34 4.63
N GLU A 278 27.69 11.86 5.86
CA GLU A 278 28.53 12.94 6.37
C GLU A 278 29.67 12.42 7.26
N LEU A 279 29.73 11.11 7.52
CA LEU A 279 30.69 10.52 8.44
C LEU A 279 32.09 10.48 7.85
N ASN A 280 32.99 11.30 8.39
CA ASN A 280 34.40 11.36 7.97
C ASN A 280 35.35 10.91 9.10
N PRO A 281 36.05 9.77 8.96
CA PRO A 281 36.97 9.26 9.98
C PRO A 281 38.08 10.24 10.39
N ASN A 282 38.44 11.19 9.53
CA ASN A 282 39.54 12.13 9.78
C ASN A 282 39.17 13.26 10.74
N GLU A 283 37.89 13.51 10.98
CA GLU A 283 37.40 14.61 11.82
C GLU A 283 37.40 14.27 13.32
N TYR A 284 37.59 12.99 13.66
CA TYR A 284 37.49 12.51 15.04
C TYR A 284 38.86 12.12 15.61
N THR A 285 39.12 12.53 16.85
CA THR A 285 40.33 12.19 17.59
C THR A 285 40.18 10.87 18.34
N ASP A 286 39.06 10.71 19.05
CA ASP A 286 38.75 9.51 19.83
C ASP A 286 37.97 8.50 18.99
N PRO A 287 38.11 7.19 19.26
CA PRO A 287 37.29 6.17 18.62
C PRO A 287 35.82 6.31 19.05
N MET A 288 34.92 5.84 18.19
CA MET A 288 33.49 5.79 18.44
C MET A 288 32.87 4.46 18.05
N PHE A 289 31.81 4.08 18.77
CA PHE A 289 30.93 2.97 18.43
C PHE A 289 29.51 3.48 18.14
N LEU A 290 28.99 3.09 16.99
CA LEU A 290 27.68 3.50 16.47
C LEU A 290 26.72 2.31 16.47
N GLU A 291 25.72 2.34 17.34
CA GLU A 291 24.53 1.48 17.26
C GLU A 291 23.53 2.09 16.28
N LEU A 292 23.27 1.40 15.16
CA LEU A 292 22.40 1.90 14.10
C LEU A 292 21.22 0.93 13.87
N LEU A 293 19.99 1.41 14.08
CA LEU A 293 18.77 0.62 13.88
C LEU A 293 17.86 1.25 12.82
N ALA A 294 17.60 0.55 11.71
CA ALA A 294 16.83 1.13 10.60
C ALA A 294 15.39 1.55 10.95
N CYS A 295 14.78 0.92 11.96
CA CYS A 295 13.41 1.22 12.40
C CYS A 295 13.45 2.28 13.51
N SER A 296 12.64 3.34 13.40
CA SER A 296 12.58 4.41 14.40
C SER A 296 12.21 3.89 15.79
N GLY A 297 13.03 4.17 16.79
CA GLY A 297 12.90 3.67 18.16
C GLY A 297 13.44 2.25 18.39
N GLY A 298 13.85 1.55 17.34
CA GLY A 298 14.41 0.19 17.36
C GLY A 298 13.49 -0.89 16.77
N CYS A 299 13.91 -2.16 16.88
CA CYS A 299 13.18 -3.33 16.38
C CYS A 299 11.76 -3.49 16.93
N VAL A 300 11.45 -2.91 18.12
CA VAL A 300 10.07 -2.85 18.66
C VAL A 300 9.08 -2.13 17.75
N ASN A 301 9.58 -1.32 16.81
CA ASN A 301 8.79 -0.65 15.79
C ASN A 301 9.05 -1.21 14.38
N GLY A 302 9.47 -2.47 14.31
CA GLY A 302 9.77 -3.14 13.05
C GLY A 302 8.59 -3.24 12.08
N PRO A 303 8.86 -3.56 10.80
CA PRO A 303 7.86 -3.51 9.74
C PRO A 303 6.70 -4.49 9.91
N ALA A 304 6.92 -5.60 10.63
CA ALA A 304 5.93 -6.65 10.90
C ALA A 304 5.47 -6.67 12.37
N LYS A 305 5.36 -5.49 13.02
CA LYS A 305 4.76 -5.34 14.34
C LYS A 305 3.26 -5.67 14.31
N LEU A 306 2.74 -6.24 15.39
CA LEU A 306 1.32 -6.54 15.62
C LEU A 306 0.60 -5.31 16.18
N ASN A 307 1.22 -4.67 17.17
CA ASN A 307 0.56 -3.62 17.96
C ASN A 307 1.03 -2.22 17.58
N SER A 308 0.09 -1.27 17.59
CA SER A 308 0.31 0.15 17.33
C SER A 308 0.58 0.98 18.61
N PHE A 309 0.98 0.33 19.72
CA PHE A 309 1.36 1.04 20.95
C PHE A 309 2.46 2.07 20.70
N SER A 310 2.47 3.12 21.52
CA SER A 310 3.49 4.17 21.44
C SER A 310 4.88 3.59 21.69
N ILE A 311 5.89 4.15 21.02
CA ILE A 311 7.30 3.76 21.20
C ILE A 311 7.69 3.86 22.68
N ALA A 312 7.20 4.89 23.38
CA ALA A 312 7.45 5.07 24.82
C ALA A 312 6.97 3.87 25.65
N LYS A 313 5.75 3.38 25.40
CA LYS A 313 5.21 2.20 26.10
C LYS A 313 6.00 0.94 25.77
N LYS A 314 6.29 0.70 24.49
CA LYS A 314 7.10 -0.46 24.07
C LYS A 314 8.49 -0.45 24.71
N ARG A 315 9.15 0.72 24.80
CA ARG A 315 10.43 0.88 25.49
C ARG A 315 10.31 0.63 26.98
N TYR A 316 9.27 1.16 27.62
CA TYR A 316 9.02 0.94 29.05
C TYR A 316 8.91 -0.55 29.39
N ASP A 317 8.17 -1.32 28.58
CA ASP A 317 7.99 -2.76 28.81
C ASP A 317 9.28 -3.56 28.64
N ILE A 318 10.12 -3.21 27.67
CA ILE A 318 11.45 -3.81 27.48
C ILE A 318 12.35 -3.52 28.69
N ILE A 319 12.47 -2.24 29.07
CA ILE A 319 13.33 -1.83 30.19
C ILE A 319 12.91 -2.52 31.49
N GLY A 320 11.60 -2.62 31.75
CA GLY A 320 11.08 -3.26 32.96
C GLY A 320 11.37 -4.77 33.06
N ARG A 321 11.71 -5.43 31.94
CA ARG A 321 12.05 -6.88 31.90
C ARG A 321 13.56 -7.15 31.83
N CYS A 322 14.38 -6.13 31.59
CA CYS A 322 15.83 -6.30 31.53
C CYS A 322 16.41 -6.56 32.93
N LYS A 323 17.22 -7.60 33.07
CA LYS A 323 17.97 -7.90 34.30
C LYS A 323 19.44 -7.54 34.11
N THR A 324 20.08 -7.05 35.16
CA THR A 324 21.50 -6.61 35.16
C THR A 324 22.46 -7.68 35.71
N GLU A 325 22.01 -8.93 35.84
CA GLU A 325 22.85 -10.03 36.32
C GLU A 325 23.86 -10.47 35.22
N GLU A 326 24.98 -11.08 35.64
CA GLU A 326 26.01 -11.56 34.70
C GLU A 326 25.55 -12.81 33.93
N PRO A 327 26.06 -13.02 32.69
CA PRO A 327 25.68 -14.15 31.85
C PRO A 327 25.90 -15.50 32.55
N HIS A 328 24.92 -16.39 32.44
CA HIS A 328 24.99 -17.73 33.05
C HIS A 328 26.10 -18.64 32.49
N LYS A 329 26.53 -18.45 31.24
CA LYS A 329 27.54 -19.28 30.56
C LYS A 329 28.39 -18.46 29.61
N ASP A 330 29.68 -18.80 29.54
CA ASP A 330 30.63 -18.18 28.63
C ASP A 330 30.64 -18.86 27.26
N PHE A 331 30.35 -18.07 26.21
CA PHE A 331 30.39 -18.46 24.80
C PHE A 331 31.46 -17.69 24.01
N SER A 332 32.43 -17.07 24.69
CA SER A 332 33.53 -16.30 24.09
C SER A 332 34.36 -17.06 23.05
N HIS A 333 34.38 -18.39 23.13
CA HIS A 333 35.10 -19.30 22.23
C HIS A 333 34.42 -19.50 20.86
N LEU A 334 33.13 -19.14 20.72
CA LEU A 334 32.44 -19.26 19.43
C LEU A 334 33.07 -18.31 18.40
N ASP A 335 33.38 -18.84 17.21
CA ASP A 335 33.81 -18.01 16.09
C ASP A 335 32.60 -17.32 15.46
N LEU A 336 32.41 -16.05 15.83
CA LEU A 336 31.34 -15.20 15.33
C LEU A 336 31.77 -14.32 14.16
N ASN A 337 32.97 -14.53 13.61
CA ASN A 337 33.51 -13.65 12.58
C ASN A 337 32.75 -13.78 11.26
N ILE A 338 32.52 -12.64 10.60
CA ILE A 338 31.91 -12.58 9.27
C ILE A 338 32.60 -11.50 8.44
N GLN A 339 32.78 -11.79 7.15
CA GLN A 339 33.26 -10.82 6.19
C GLN A 339 32.08 -10.18 5.44
N PHE A 340 31.98 -8.85 5.52
CA PHE A 340 31.03 -8.10 4.72
C PHE A 340 31.68 -7.67 3.40
N HIS A 341 30.98 -7.88 2.29
CA HIS A 341 31.44 -7.49 0.97
C HIS A 341 30.71 -6.25 0.48
N ARG A 342 31.47 -5.33 -0.14
CA ARG A 342 30.94 -4.18 -0.87
C ARG A 342 30.06 -4.69 -2.02
N ASP A 343 28.85 -4.16 -2.10
CA ASP A 343 27.87 -4.48 -3.14
C ASP A 343 27.53 -3.19 -3.88
N PHE A 344 28.46 -2.74 -4.74
CA PHE A 344 28.26 -1.49 -5.47
C PHE A 344 26.97 -1.56 -6.27
N GLN A 345 25.97 -0.79 -5.83
CA GLN A 345 24.91 -0.39 -6.72
C GLN A 345 25.56 0.49 -7.77
N LYS A 346 25.92 -0.10 -8.91
CA LYS A 346 26.29 0.69 -10.08
C LYS A 346 25.11 1.61 -10.34
N ASN A 347 25.29 2.91 -10.09
CA ASN A 347 24.41 3.88 -10.71
C ASN A 347 24.55 3.60 -12.20
N THR A 348 23.44 3.13 -12.76
CA THR A 348 23.33 2.74 -14.15
C THR A 348 23.41 4.03 -14.95
N HIS A 349 24.65 4.39 -15.31
CA HIS A 349 25.02 5.55 -16.12
C HIS A 349 24.81 6.92 -15.45
N ASP A 350 25.90 7.70 -15.41
CA ASP A 350 25.82 9.13 -15.18
C ASP A 350 25.30 9.78 -16.46
N TYR A 351 24.00 10.03 -16.51
CA TYR A 351 23.37 10.67 -17.66
C TYR A 351 23.81 12.13 -17.75
N THR A 352 24.10 12.56 -18.97
CA THR A 352 24.42 13.94 -19.27
C THR A 352 23.22 14.85 -19.01
N GLN A 353 23.47 16.13 -18.77
CA GLN A 353 22.41 17.13 -18.63
C GLN A 353 21.50 17.20 -19.87
N ILE A 354 22.03 16.86 -21.05
CA ILE A 354 21.29 16.82 -22.30
C ILE A 354 20.26 15.68 -22.27
N GLU A 355 20.66 14.47 -21.85
CA GLU A 355 19.77 13.31 -21.74
C GLU A 355 18.67 13.54 -20.69
N ILE A 356 19.02 14.12 -19.54
CA ILE A 356 18.05 14.44 -18.48
C ILE A 356 17.02 15.45 -19.00
N LYS A 357 17.46 16.51 -19.70
CA LYS A 357 16.56 17.49 -20.32
C LYS A 357 15.68 16.88 -21.41
N ALA A 358 16.24 15.98 -22.22
CA ALA A 358 15.48 15.27 -23.25
C ALA A 358 14.38 14.39 -22.63
N ALA A 359 14.68 13.68 -21.55
CA ALA A 359 13.68 12.90 -20.81
C ALA A 359 12.59 13.80 -20.19
N LEU A 360 12.97 14.93 -19.56
CA LEU A 360 12.02 15.90 -19.02
C LEU A 360 11.09 16.50 -20.09
N ALA A 361 11.62 16.74 -21.30
CA ALA A 361 10.83 17.28 -22.40
C ALA A 361 9.68 16.34 -22.81
N THR A 362 9.83 15.01 -22.65
CA THR A 362 8.76 14.04 -22.95
C THR A 362 7.52 14.24 -22.07
N VAL A 363 7.70 14.71 -20.83
CA VAL A 363 6.62 15.04 -19.89
C VAL A 363 6.29 16.54 -19.88
N GLY A 364 6.63 17.24 -20.96
CA GLY A 364 6.31 18.65 -21.16
C GLY A 364 7.07 19.62 -20.26
N LYS A 365 8.23 19.22 -19.71
CA LYS A 365 9.12 20.08 -18.93
C LYS A 365 10.31 20.50 -19.78
N THR A 366 10.29 21.71 -20.33
CA THR A 366 11.33 22.20 -21.25
C THR A 366 12.16 23.33 -20.65
N THR A 367 11.62 24.02 -19.66
CA THR A 367 12.27 25.12 -18.94
C THR A 367 12.51 24.77 -17.47
N ALA A 368 13.34 25.56 -16.79
CA ALA A 368 13.58 25.39 -15.35
C ALA A 368 12.32 25.67 -14.52
N GLU A 369 11.43 26.54 -14.99
CA GLU A 369 10.16 26.88 -14.33
C GLU A 369 9.17 25.70 -14.35
N ASP A 370 9.27 24.84 -15.37
CA ASP A 370 8.46 23.62 -15.46
C ASP A 370 8.90 22.54 -14.46
N GLU A 371 10.11 22.63 -13.89
CA GLU A 371 10.67 21.67 -12.93
C GLU A 371 10.10 21.88 -11.50
N LEU A 372 8.79 21.71 -11.34
CA LEU A 372 8.04 21.98 -10.09
C LEU A 372 8.52 21.22 -8.83
N ASN A 373 9.24 20.10 -8.99
CA ASN A 373 9.74 19.25 -7.89
C ASN A 373 8.66 18.90 -6.82
N CYS A 374 7.42 18.63 -7.26
CA CYS A 374 6.27 18.41 -6.39
C CYS A 374 6.15 16.99 -5.80
N SER A 375 7.11 16.11 -6.09
CA SER A 375 7.20 14.72 -5.61
C SER A 375 6.02 13.78 -5.89
N SER A 376 5.05 14.19 -6.71
CA SER A 376 3.84 13.40 -6.98
C SER A 376 4.14 12.05 -7.63
N CYS A 377 5.14 11.99 -8.50
CA CYS A 377 5.56 10.77 -9.21
C CYS A 377 6.37 9.79 -8.35
N GLY A 378 6.73 10.10 -7.10
CA GLY A 378 7.56 9.22 -6.27
C GLY A 378 8.99 9.69 -6.00
N TYR A 379 9.47 10.65 -6.78
CA TYR A 379 10.85 11.13 -6.76
C TYR A 379 10.94 12.54 -6.23
N ASP A 380 12.04 12.87 -5.57
CA ASP A 380 12.15 14.11 -4.78
C ASP A 380 12.37 15.32 -5.70
N THR A 381 13.04 15.13 -6.84
CA THR A 381 13.16 16.14 -7.89
C THR A 381 12.69 15.64 -9.25
N CYS A 382 12.36 16.57 -10.17
CA CYS A 382 12.04 16.25 -11.56
C CYS A 382 13.23 15.56 -12.24
N ARG A 383 14.46 15.94 -11.88
CA ARG A 383 15.67 15.32 -12.42
C ARG A 383 15.85 13.88 -11.95
N ASP A 384 15.55 13.58 -10.68
CA ASP A 384 15.54 12.19 -10.19
C ASP A 384 14.51 11.33 -10.93
N PHE A 385 13.34 11.90 -11.20
CA PHE A 385 12.32 11.25 -12.02
C PHE A 385 12.80 10.99 -13.45
N ALA A 386 13.45 11.97 -14.08
CA ALA A 386 14.02 11.81 -15.41
C ALA A 386 15.12 10.72 -15.46
N VAL A 387 16.00 10.69 -14.46
CA VAL A 387 17.00 9.62 -14.31
C VAL A 387 16.32 8.26 -14.13
N ALA A 388 15.21 8.19 -13.39
CA ALA A 388 14.45 6.96 -13.26
C ALA A 388 13.77 6.53 -14.58
N MET A 389 13.26 7.45 -15.38
CA MET A 389 12.71 7.18 -16.71
C MET A 389 13.79 6.65 -17.66
N LEU A 390 14.97 7.29 -17.69
CA LEU A 390 16.11 6.84 -18.50
C LEU A 390 16.58 5.43 -18.11
N ASN A 391 16.48 5.11 -16.82
CA ASN A 391 16.75 3.77 -16.29
C ASN A 391 15.59 2.77 -16.48
N ARG A 392 14.50 3.14 -17.17
CA ARG A 392 13.27 2.34 -17.35
C ARG A 392 12.66 1.87 -16.03
N ARG A 393 12.78 2.68 -14.98
CA ARG A 393 12.17 2.44 -13.65
C ARG A 393 10.89 3.25 -13.43
N ALA A 394 10.62 4.20 -14.32
CA ALA A 394 9.49 5.09 -14.23
C ALA A 394 8.90 5.34 -15.63
N GLU A 395 7.59 5.54 -15.68
CA GLU A 395 6.81 5.83 -16.87
C GLU A 395 6.47 7.32 -16.93
N ASP A 396 6.29 7.86 -18.13
CA ASP A 396 5.97 9.28 -18.37
C ASP A 396 4.65 9.72 -17.74
N ASN A 397 3.65 8.82 -17.78
CA ASN A 397 2.34 8.99 -17.18
C ASN A 397 2.34 9.08 -15.64
N MET A 398 3.47 8.85 -14.97
CA MET A 398 3.61 9.07 -13.54
C MET A 398 3.66 10.56 -13.19
N CYS A 399 3.98 11.44 -14.15
CA CYS A 399 4.06 12.87 -13.92
C CYS A 399 2.66 13.50 -13.81
N ALA A 400 2.24 13.82 -12.58
CA ALA A 400 0.89 14.33 -12.30
C ALA A 400 0.55 15.67 -12.99
N SER A 401 1.53 16.56 -13.19
CA SER A 401 1.30 17.83 -13.91
C SER A 401 1.12 17.58 -15.41
N TYR A 402 1.95 16.70 -15.98
CA TYR A 402 1.88 16.28 -17.38
C TYR A 402 0.55 15.59 -17.68
N MET A 403 0.15 14.63 -16.86
CA MET A 403 -1.12 13.91 -17.05
C MET A 403 -2.34 14.82 -16.92
N ARG A 404 -2.32 15.80 -16.00
CA ARG A 404 -3.38 16.82 -15.92
C ARG A 404 -3.46 17.65 -17.19
N LYS A 405 -2.31 18.08 -17.73
CA LYS A 405 -2.25 18.84 -18.98
C LYS A 405 -2.76 18.00 -20.17
N ILE A 406 -2.30 16.77 -20.34
CA ILE A 406 -2.79 15.87 -21.39
C ILE A 406 -4.29 15.64 -21.27
N ALA A 407 -4.80 15.38 -20.07
CA ALA A 407 -6.23 15.16 -19.87
C ALA A 407 -7.05 16.39 -20.25
N HIS A 408 -6.59 17.59 -19.88
CA HIS A 408 -7.22 18.84 -20.27
C HIS A 408 -7.17 19.06 -21.80
N ASP A 409 -5.98 18.96 -22.41
CA ASP A 409 -5.80 19.16 -23.84
C ASP A 409 -6.64 18.16 -24.66
N LYS A 410 -6.68 16.89 -24.26
CA LYS A 410 -7.54 15.86 -24.89
C LYS A 410 -9.01 16.21 -24.76
N ALA A 411 -9.48 16.63 -23.58
CA ALA A 411 -10.86 17.03 -23.37
C ALA A 411 -11.23 18.24 -24.25
N THR A 412 -10.38 19.27 -24.30
CA THR A 412 -10.58 20.45 -25.14
C THR A 412 -10.66 20.08 -26.62
N VAL A 413 -9.72 19.28 -27.14
CA VAL A 413 -9.74 18.86 -28.56
C VAL A 413 -11.00 18.06 -28.88
N LEU A 414 -11.43 17.14 -28.01
CA LEU A 414 -12.68 16.40 -28.19
C LEU A 414 -13.89 17.33 -28.22
N LEU A 415 -14.00 18.26 -27.26
CA LEU A 415 -15.09 19.25 -27.19
C LEU A 415 -15.15 20.13 -28.44
N GLN A 416 -14.00 20.59 -28.94
CA GLN A 416 -13.92 21.44 -30.15
C GLN A 416 -14.32 20.71 -31.44
N LYS A 417 -14.19 19.38 -31.49
CA LYS A 417 -14.49 18.59 -32.70
C LYS A 417 -15.91 18.02 -32.73
N ILE A 418 -16.71 18.22 -31.68
CA ILE A 418 -18.12 17.80 -31.67
C ILE A 418 -18.90 18.64 -32.71
N PRO A 419 -19.60 18.02 -33.67
CA PRO A 419 -20.38 18.70 -34.71
C PRO A 419 -21.76 19.17 -34.18
N ALA A 420 -21.78 19.71 -32.97
CA ALA A 420 -22.95 20.26 -32.31
C ALA A 420 -22.49 21.37 -31.37
N GLY A 421 -23.36 22.29 -31.01
CA GLY A 421 -23.04 23.31 -30.01
C GLY A 421 -22.92 22.67 -28.64
N VAL A 422 -21.80 22.85 -27.97
CA VAL A 422 -21.55 22.35 -26.62
C VAL A 422 -21.24 23.51 -25.68
N ILE A 423 -21.87 23.51 -24.51
CA ILE A 423 -21.62 24.46 -23.43
C ILE A 423 -21.60 23.73 -22.08
N LEU A 424 -20.58 23.99 -21.27
CA LEU A 424 -20.44 23.51 -19.89
C LEU A 424 -20.69 24.68 -18.95
N VAL A 425 -21.53 24.48 -17.94
CA VAL A 425 -21.98 25.55 -17.03
C VAL A 425 -21.84 25.07 -15.59
N ASN A 426 -21.39 25.94 -14.70
CA ASN A 426 -21.28 25.66 -13.26
C ASN A 426 -22.54 26.07 -12.47
N SER A 427 -22.59 25.73 -11.18
CA SER A 427 -23.70 26.07 -10.27
C SER A 427 -23.98 27.57 -10.14
N ASP A 428 -22.99 28.43 -10.41
CA ASP A 428 -23.14 29.89 -10.41
C ASP A 428 -23.68 30.43 -11.75
N LEU A 429 -24.10 29.55 -12.66
CA LEU A 429 -24.58 29.88 -14.01
C LEU A 429 -23.53 30.63 -14.85
N LYS A 430 -22.26 30.28 -14.65
CA LYS A 430 -21.14 30.73 -15.44
C LYS A 430 -20.64 29.62 -16.37
N VAL A 431 -20.22 30.01 -17.56
CA VAL A 431 -19.60 29.11 -18.53
C VAL A 431 -18.28 28.59 -17.96
N VAL A 432 -18.13 27.28 -17.93
CA VAL A 432 -16.86 26.60 -17.64
C VAL A 432 -16.05 26.50 -18.93
N ASP A 433 -16.69 26.04 -20.01
CA ASP A 433 -16.11 25.91 -21.35
C ASP A 433 -17.25 25.87 -22.39
N MET A 434 -16.96 26.22 -23.64
CA MET A 434 -17.87 26.04 -24.77
C MET A 434 -17.08 25.80 -26.07
N ASN A 435 -17.66 25.06 -27.01
CA ASN A 435 -17.04 24.88 -28.31
C ASN A 435 -17.40 26.01 -29.29
N ARG A 436 -16.56 26.18 -30.32
CA ARG A 436 -16.77 27.21 -31.35
C ARG A 436 -18.12 27.08 -32.06
N THR A 437 -18.60 25.84 -32.25
CA THR A 437 -19.91 25.55 -32.87
C THR A 437 -21.05 26.19 -32.09
N PHE A 438 -21.02 26.14 -30.76
CA PHE A 438 -22.03 26.79 -29.91
C PHE A 438 -22.01 28.30 -30.10
N ALA A 439 -20.82 28.91 -30.07
CA ALA A 439 -20.69 30.35 -30.28
C ALA A 439 -21.24 30.78 -31.66
N ALA A 440 -20.91 30.03 -32.72
CA ALA A 440 -21.41 30.25 -34.07
C ALA A 440 -22.95 30.10 -34.16
N TYR A 441 -23.55 29.23 -33.35
CA TYR A 441 -25.01 29.06 -33.30
C TYR A 441 -25.72 30.25 -32.65
N MET A 442 -25.11 30.87 -31.64
CA MET A 442 -25.70 32.02 -30.94
C MET A 442 -25.58 33.33 -31.73
N GLY A 443 -24.55 33.48 -32.58
CA GLY A 443 -24.43 34.61 -33.53
C GLY A 443 -22.99 35.10 -33.74
N ASP A 444 -22.81 35.97 -34.75
CA ASP A 444 -21.48 36.46 -35.16
C ASP A 444 -20.80 37.32 -34.08
N ASP A 445 -21.57 38.05 -33.28
CA ASP A 445 -21.05 38.84 -32.16
C ASP A 445 -20.40 37.92 -31.10
N LEU A 446 -21.09 36.85 -30.70
CA LEU A 446 -20.58 35.90 -29.72
C LEU A 446 -19.40 35.10 -30.29
N LEU A 447 -19.46 34.74 -31.59
CA LEU A 447 -18.36 34.07 -32.28
C LEU A 447 -17.10 34.92 -32.31
N SER A 448 -17.23 36.24 -32.53
CA SER A 448 -16.11 37.17 -32.52
C SER A 448 -15.46 37.27 -31.14
N VAL A 449 -16.29 37.31 -30.07
CA VAL A 449 -15.78 37.29 -28.69
C VAL A 449 -15.13 35.94 -28.37
N TYR A 450 -15.69 34.84 -28.86
CA TYR A 450 -15.12 33.51 -28.71
C TYR A 450 -13.75 33.38 -29.36
N ASP A 451 -13.58 33.89 -30.58
CA ASP A 451 -12.31 33.84 -31.30
C ASP A 451 -11.21 34.68 -30.58
N LEU A 452 -11.61 35.66 -29.75
CA LEU A 452 -10.70 36.40 -28.84
C LEU A 452 -10.48 35.68 -27.50
N MET A 453 -11.48 34.99 -26.98
CA MET A 453 -11.45 34.28 -25.70
C MET A 453 -12.07 32.88 -25.83
N PRO A 454 -11.31 31.89 -26.36
CA PRO A 454 -11.81 30.54 -26.55
C PRO A 454 -12.29 29.91 -25.25
N GLY A 455 -13.39 29.18 -25.32
CA GLY A 455 -14.05 28.55 -24.17
C GLY A 455 -14.94 29.50 -23.35
N MET A 456 -14.75 30.82 -23.46
CA MET A 456 -15.59 31.84 -22.80
C MET A 456 -15.74 31.62 -21.27
N THR A 457 -14.71 31.06 -20.64
CA THR A 457 -14.73 30.70 -19.22
C THR A 457 -15.04 31.91 -18.33
N GLY A 458 -16.00 31.75 -17.43
CA GLY A 458 -16.46 32.78 -16.50
C GLY A 458 -17.58 33.68 -17.02
N ALA A 459 -17.94 33.61 -18.31
CA ALA A 459 -19.05 34.36 -18.87
C ALA A 459 -20.38 33.94 -18.21
N SER A 460 -21.25 34.90 -17.90
CA SER A 460 -22.59 34.58 -17.39
C SER A 460 -23.47 34.07 -18.54
N ILE A 461 -24.14 32.93 -18.32
CA ILE A 461 -24.94 32.28 -19.37
C ILE A 461 -26.09 33.17 -19.88
N ASN A 462 -26.64 34.06 -19.04
CA ASN A 462 -27.66 35.03 -19.43
C ASN A 462 -27.20 36.00 -20.53
N LYS A 463 -25.89 36.20 -20.67
CA LYS A 463 -25.29 37.02 -21.74
C LYS A 463 -24.91 36.20 -22.99
N VAL A 464 -25.00 34.88 -22.89
CA VAL A 464 -24.56 33.92 -23.90
C VAL A 464 -25.78 33.35 -24.66
N CYS A 465 -26.87 33.04 -23.96
CA CYS A 465 -28.09 32.53 -24.58
C CYS A 465 -29.37 32.95 -23.83
N SER A 466 -30.50 32.91 -24.53
CA SER A 466 -31.83 33.29 -24.01
C SER A 466 -32.52 32.20 -23.17
N PHE A 467 -31.99 30.97 -23.22
CA PHE A 467 -32.58 29.77 -22.64
C PHE A 467 -31.88 29.30 -21.35
N GLU A 468 -31.24 30.23 -20.64
CA GLU A 468 -30.70 30.05 -19.29
C GLU A 468 -31.65 29.38 -18.29
N PRO A 469 -32.98 29.64 -18.28
CA PRO A 469 -33.87 29.08 -17.28
C PRO A 469 -33.85 27.54 -17.24
N PHE A 470 -33.59 26.88 -18.37
CA PHE A 470 -33.48 25.42 -18.41
C PHE A 470 -32.25 24.90 -17.68
N PHE A 471 -31.12 25.61 -17.74
CA PHE A 471 -29.92 25.28 -16.97
C PHE A 471 -30.17 25.46 -15.47
N ARG A 472 -30.85 26.55 -15.09
CA ARG A 472 -31.26 26.80 -13.71
C ARG A 472 -32.20 25.70 -13.19
N THR A 473 -33.18 25.27 -13.97
CA THR A 473 -34.08 24.17 -13.59
C THR A 473 -33.31 22.86 -13.46
N ALA A 474 -32.39 22.54 -14.37
CA ALA A 474 -31.57 21.34 -14.29
C ALA A 474 -30.71 21.32 -13.00
N PHE A 475 -30.15 22.46 -12.59
CA PHE A 475 -29.45 22.58 -11.32
C PHE A 475 -30.37 22.46 -10.10
N ALA A 476 -31.57 23.04 -10.15
CA ALA A 476 -32.50 23.05 -9.01
C ALA A 476 -33.20 21.70 -8.78
N THR A 477 -33.52 20.98 -9.86
CA THR A 477 -34.26 19.71 -9.81
C THR A 477 -33.35 18.48 -9.86
N GLY A 478 -32.14 18.63 -10.42
CA GLY A 478 -31.24 17.52 -10.71
C GLY A 478 -31.67 16.67 -11.91
N GLU A 479 -32.82 16.95 -12.54
CA GLU A 479 -33.33 16.21 -13.68
C GLU A 479 -32.62 16.61 -14.99
N GLU A 480 -32.32 15.61 -15.82
CA GLU A 480 -31.77 15.83 -17.15
C GLU A 480 -32.85 16.31 -18.12
N LEU A 481 -32.53 17.31 -18.92
CA LEU A 481 -33.40 17.77 -20.00
C LEU A 481 -32.99 17.05 -21.28
N ARG A 482 -33.86 16.28 -21.90
CA ARG A 482 -33.55 15.59 -23.16
C ARG A 482 -34.34 16.20 -24.31
N GLU A 483 -33.63 16.57 -25.36
CA GLU A 483 -34.19 16.87 -26.68
C GLU A 483 -35.33 17.90 -26.67
N ARG A 484 -35.21 18.93 -25.83
CA ARG A 484 -36.23 19.98 -25.77
C ARG A 484 -36.07 20.92 -26.96
N ARG A 485 -37.15 21.08 -27.71
CA ARG A 485 -37.21 22.08 -28.78
C ARG A 485 -37.20 23.47 -28.16
N ILE A 486 -36.24 24.30 -28.58
CA ILE A 486 -36.18 25.71 -28.24
C ILE A 486 -36.11 26.53 -29.53
N THR A 487 -36.67 27.73 -29.49
CA THR A 487 -36.61 28.68 -30.59
C THR A 487 -35.86 29.91 -30.10
N ASP A 488 -34.79 30.27 -30.81
CA ASP A 488 -33.97 31.42 -30.46
C ASP A 488 -33.52 32.12 -31.74
N ASN A 489 -33.69 33.46 -31.80
CA ASN A 489 -33.37 34.28 -32.98
C ASN A 489 -33.92 33.73 -34.32
N GLY A 490 -35.13 33.17 -34.32
CA GLY A 490 -35.78 32.59 -35.51
C GLY A 490 -35.24 31.23 -35.95
N LYS A 491 -34.25 30.66 -35.25
CA LYS A 491 -33.73 29.30 -35.47
C LYS A 491 -34.33 28.35 -34.45
N THR A 492 -34.59 27.11 -34.88
CA THR A 492 -35.06 26.05 -33.98
C THR A 492 -33.91 25.12 -33.64
N TRP A 493 -33.70 24.91 -32.35
CA TRP A 493 -32.66 24.03 -31.82
C TRP A 493 -33.25 22.90 -30.99
N LEU A 494 -32.49 21.82 -30.90
CA LEU A 494 -32.72 20.72 -29.98
C LEU A 494 -31.72 20.87 -28.82
N LEU A 495 -32.21 21.23 -27.63
CA LEU A 495 -31.40 21.41 -26.44
C LEU A 495 -31.51 20.17 -25.54
N SER A 496 -30.37 19.57 -25.21
CA SER A 496 -30.26 18.57 -24.15
C SER A 496 -29.32 19.05 -23.06
N ILE A 497 -29.68 18.88 -21.79
CA ILE A 497 -28.89 19.24 -20.63
C ILE A 497 -28.70 17.99 -19.77
N TYR A 498 -27.44 17.58 -19.62
CA TYR A 498 -27.03 16.41 -18.86
C TYR A 498 -26.28 16.84 -17.60
N ASN A 499 -26.43 16.09 -16.52
CA ASN A 499 -25.74 16.38 -15.26
C ASN A 499 -24.37 15.70 -15.26
N LEU A 500 -23.29 16.48 -15.37
CA LEU A 500 -21.93 15.95 -15.44
C LEU A 500 -21.37 15.63 -14.05
N GLN A 501 -21.67 16.52 -13.09
CA GLN A 501 -21.42 16.33 -11.67
C GLN A 501 -22.62 16.85 -10.91
N PRO A 502 -23.29 16.00 -10.10
CA PRO A 502 -24.48 16.40 -9.36
C PRO A 502 -24.27 17.74 -8.64
N ASN A 503 -25.13 18.72 -8.95
CA ASN A 503 -25.16 20.06 -8.37
C ASN A 503 -23.89 20.92 -8.56
N ARG A 504 -22.97 20.52 -9.45
CA ARG A 504 -21.73 21.26 -9.71
C ARG A 504 -21.57 21.68 -11.14
N GLN A 505 -21.86 20.80 -12.09
CA GLN A 505 -21.66 21.06 -13.51
C GLN A 505 -22.72 20.38 -14.37
N VAL A 506 -23.27 21.14 -15.31
CA VAL A 506 -24.19 20.64 -16.34
C VAL A 506 -23.59 20.84 -17.72
N PHE A 507 -23.88 19.89 -18.60
CA PHE A 507 -23.44 19.84 -19.99
C PHE A 507 -24.64 20.09 -20.89
N GLY A 508 -24.62 21.20 -21.62
CA GLY A 508 -25.62 21.56 -22.63
C GLY A 508 -25.16 21.17 -24.03
N LEU A 509 -25.99 20.41 -24.74
CA LEU A 509 -25.83 20.05 -26.13
C LEU A 509 -26.92 20.71 -26.96
N LEU A 510 -26.52 21.46 -27.99
CA LEU A 510 -27.39 22.20 -28.88
C LEU A 510 -27.20 21.69 -30.31
N GLN A 511 -28.23 21.07 -30.86
CA GLN A 511 -28.22 20.57 -32.23
C GLN A 511 -29.16 21.37 -33.12
N SER A 512 -28.77 21.61 -34.37
CA SER A 512 -29.62 22.28 -35.35
C SER A 512 -30.59 21.31 -35.98
N LEU A 513 -31.91 21.59 -35.90
CA LEU A 513 -32.93 20.83 -36.62
C LEU A 513 -32.96 21.12 -38.14
N ASN A 514 -32.12 22.06 -38.60
CA ASN A 514 -31.97 22.38 -40.01
C ASN A 514 -30.93 21.50 -40.71
N GLU A 515 -30.10 20.76 -39.95
CA GLU A 515 -29.20 19.76 -40.55
C GLU A 515 -29.99 18.51 -40.99
N PRO A 516 -29.85 18.06 -42.25
CA PRO A 516 -30.63 16.94 -42.79
C PRO A 516 -30.45 15.62 -42.02
N SER A 517 -29.24 15.36 -41.50
CA SER A 517 -28.89 14.18 -40.70
C SER A 517 -29.66 14.17 -39.37
N VAL A 518 -29.53 15.25 -38.59
CA VAL A 518 -30.20 15.44 -37.30
C VAL A 518 -31.71 15.41 -37.45
N LYS A 519 -32.24 16.06 -38.50
CA LYS A 519 -33.68 16.09 -38.78
C LYS A 519 -34.24 14.70 -39.11
N LYS A 520 -33.52 13.89 -39.91
CA LYS A 520 -33.92 12.53 -40.26
C LYS A 520 -33.89 11.61 -39.03
N GLU A 521 -32.81 11.67 -38.25
CA GLU A 521 -32.64 10.87 -37.05
C GLU A 521 -33.72 11.20 -36.01
N TRP A 522 -33.95 12.49 -35.73
CA TRP A 522 -35.01 12.94 -34.83
C TRP A 522 -36.42 12.52 -35.29
N ILE A 523 -36.75 12.63 -36.59
CA ILE A 523 -38.04 12.18 -37.11
C ILE A 523 -38.22 10.66 -36.89
N LEU A 524 -37.17 9.87 -37.14
CA LEU A 524 -37.21 8.41 -36.95
C LEU A 524 -37.33 8.02 -35.47
N GLU A 525 -36.57 8.68 -34.60
CA GLU A 525 -36.63 8.49 -33.14
C GLU A 525 -38.04 8.80 -32.61
N ARG A 526 -38.59 9.95 -33.00
CA ARG A 526 -39.92 10.39 -32.58
C ARG A 526 -41.03 9.51 -33.11
N ALA A 527 -40.92 9.04 -34.36
CA ALA A 527 -41.84 8.05 -34.91
C ALA A 527 -41.80 6.74 -34.12
N ARG A 528 -40.61 6.24 -33.77
CA ARG A 528 -40.45 5.04 -32.94
C ARG A 528 -41.01 5.23 -31.54
N GLU A 529 -40.80 6.39 -30.92
CA GLU A 529 -41.33 6.71 -29.60
C GLU A 529 -42.86 6.75 -29.60
N VAL A 530 -43.46 7.39 -30.60
CA VAL A 530 -44.93 7.40 -30.79
C VAL A 530 -45.46 5.98 -30.98
N ILE A 531 -44.82 5.18 -31.85
CA ILE A 531 -45.20 3.77 -32.05
C ILE A 531 -45.12 3.01 -30.73
N ARG A 532 -44.02 3.18 -29.98
CA ARG A 532 -43.82 2.52 -28.70
C ARG A 532 -44.89 2.93 -27.69
N ASN A 533 -45.13 4.22 -27.49
CA ASN A 533 -46.16 4.73 -26.58
C ASN A 533 -47.56 4.26 -26.97
N HIS A 534 -47.86 4.24 -28.27
CA HIS A 534 -49.12 3.72 -28.79
C HIS A 534 -49.26 2.21 -28.50
N MET A 535 -48.18 1.43 -28.69
CA MET A 535 -48.16 0.01 -28.35
C MET A 535 -48.36 -0.23 -26.85
N THR A 536 -47.71 0.55 -25.98
CA THR A 536 -47.90 0.45 -24.52
C THR A 536 -49.33 0.78 -24.12
N THR A 537 -49.94 1.77 -24.77
CA THR A 537 -51.33 2.17 -24.52
C THR A 537 -52.28 1.07 -24.97
N VAL A 538 -52.07 0.50 -26.16
CA VAL A 538 -52.85 -0.63 -26.66
C VAL A 538 -52.73 -1.84 -25.74
N GLN A 539 -51.53 -2.17 -25.25
CA GLN A 539 -51.31 -3.26 -24.30
C GLN A 539 -52.02 -3.03 -22.97
N LYS A 540 -52.04 -1.80 -22.44
CA LYS A 540 -52.80 -1.46 -21.23
C LYS A 540 -54.30 -1.60 -21.45
N VAL A 541 -54.82 -1.14 -22.58
CA VAL A 541 -56.24 -1.28 -22.94
C VAL A 541 -56.61 -2.76 -23.10
N ALA A 542 -55.78 -3.55 -23.79
CA ALA A 542 -55.98 -5.00 -23.94
C ALA A 542 -55.92 -5.73 -22.59
N GLY A 543 -55.00 -5.35 -21.70
CA GLY A 543 -54.92 -5.87 -20.33
C GLY A 543 -56.18 -5.57 -19.53
N LEU A 544 -56.65 -4.33 -19.51
CA LEU A 544 -57.89 -3.93 -18.84
C LEU A 544 -59.12 -4.64 -19.41
N LEU A 545 -59.19 -4.82 -20.74
CA LEU A 545 -60.27 -5.58 -21.39
C LEU A 545 -60.20 -7.07 -21.04
N GLY A 546 -58.99 -7.65 -21.00
CA GLY A 546 -58.78 -9.05 -20.61
C GLY A 546 -59.15 -9.31 -19.14
N GLU A 547 -58.76 -8.42 -18.24
CA GLU A 547 -59.17 -8.47 -16.82
C GLU A 547 -60.68 -8.40 -16.67
N ASN A 548 -61.34 -7.49 -17.39
CA ASN A 548 -62.79 -7.32 -17.32
C ASN A 548 -63.54 -8.55 -17.91
N ALA A 549 -63.04 -9.12 -19.00
CA ALA A 549 -63.58 -10.35 -19.58
C ALA A 549 -63.40 -11.56 -18.64
N ALA A 550 -62.22 -11.72 -18.05
CA ALA A 550 -61.95 -12.79 -17.08
C ALA A 550 -62.81 -12.66 -15.82
N TYR A 551 -62.99 -11.44 -15.32
CA TYR A 551 -63.89 -11.15 -14.20
C TYR A 551 -65.35 -11.46 -14.56
N THR A 552 -65.79 -11.11 -15.76
CA THR A 552 -67.15 -11.41 -16.25
C THR A 552 -67.37 -12.91 -16.40
N ASP A 553 -66.41 -13.64 -17.00
CA ASP A 553 -66.52 -15.10 -17.17
C ASP A 553 -66.50 -15.83 -15.82
N SER A 554 -65.63 -15.44 -14.89
CA SER A 554 -65.62 -16.05 -13.55
C SER A 554 -66.91 -15.78 -12.79
N THR A 555 -67.44 -14.56 -12.88
CA THR A 555 -68.70 -14.18 -12.23
C THR A 555 -69.87 -14.97 -12.84
N ILE A 556 -69.93 -15.09 -14.17
CA ILE A 556 -70.97 -15.88 -14.85
C ILE A 556 -70.86 -17.36 -14.48
N ARG A 557 -69.66 -17.93 -14.46
CA ARG A 557 -69.44 -19.33 -14.04
C ARG A 557 -69.86 -19.57 -12.60
N SER A 558 -69.50 -18.68 -11.67
CA SER A 558 -69.94 -18.77 -10.28
C SER A 558 -71.47 -18.66 -10.14
N ILE A 559 -72.13 -17.84 -10.96
CA ILE A 559 -73.60 -17.75 -10.98
C ILE A 559 -74.21 -19.06 -11.53
N ILE A 560 -73.66 -19.62 -12.60
CA ILE A 560 -74.12 -20.89 -13.18
C ILE A 560 -73.92 -22.04 -12.19
N GLU A 561 -72.73 -22.16 -11.58
CA GLU A 561 -72.44 -23.18 -10.56
C GLU A 561 -73.37 -23.07 -9.35
N ALA A 562 -73.68 -21.85 -8.89
CA ALA A 562 -74.65 -21.63 -7.81
C ALA A 562 -76.08 -22.04 -8.21
N TYR A 563 -76.44 -21.92 -9.49
CA TYR A 563 -77.74 -22.35 -10.01
C TYR A 563 -77.81 -23.88 -10.17
N ASP A 564 -76.75 -24.50 -10.71
CA ASP A 564 -76.64 -25.95 -10.87
C ASP A 564 -76.60 -26.68 -9.51
N GLN A 565 -75.95 -26.09 -8.49
CA GLN A 565 -76.01 -26.63 -7.11
C GLN A 565 -77.42 -26.57 -6.52
N LYS A 566 -78.20 -25.54 -6.85
CA LYS A 566 -79.61 -25.42 -6.45
C LYS A 566 -80.50 -26.44 -7.17
N GLU A 567 -80.25 -26.72 -8.45
CA GLU A 567 -80.95 -27.79 -9.17
C GLU A 567 -80.57 -29.19 -8.66
N ALA A 568 -79.30 -29.42 -8.29
CA ALA A 568 -78.85 -30.67 -7.70
C ALA A 568 -79.47 -30.91 -6.31
N GLN A 569 -79.52 -29.87 -5.45
CA GLN A 569 -80.22 -29.95 -4.16
C GLN A 569 -81.74 -30.19 -4.33
N ASN A 570 -82.38 -29.58 -5.33
CA ASN A 570 -83.80 -29.83 -5.62
C ASN A 570 -84.06 -31.24 -6.19
N LYS A 571 -83.08 -31.88 -6.86
CA LYS A 571 -83.19 -33.27 -7.32
C LYS A 571 -82.97 -34.29 -6.19
N GLU A 572 -82.10 -34.01 -5.22
CA GLU A 572 -81.94 -34.86 -4.03
C GLU A 572 -83.19 -34.82 -3.13
N LEU A 573 -83.84 -33.66 -2.97
CA LEU A 573 -85.10 -33.52 -2.24
C LEU A 573 -86.29 -34.27 -2.86
N HIS A 574 -86.26 -34.56 -4.17
CA HIS A 574 -87.30 -35.33 -4.86
C HIS A 574 -87.06 -36.84 -4.91
N HIS A 575 -85.88 -37.33 -4.48
CA HIS A 575 -85.60 -38.77 -4.43
C HIS A 575 -85.81 -39.40 -3.03
N GLU A 576 -86.07 -38.58 -2.00
CA GLU A 576 -86.44 -39.01 -0.64
C GLU A 576 -87.95 -38.85 -0.31
N SER A 577 -88.82 -38.74 -1.34
CA SER A 577 -90.28 -38.73 -1.20
C SER A 577 -90.93 -40.05 -1.60
#